data_AF-A0A3D1IAK3-F1
#
_entry.id   AF-A0A3D1IAK3-F1
#
_cell.length_a   1.000
_cell.length_b   1.000
_cell.length_c   1.000
_cell.angle_alpha   90.00
_cell.angle_beta   90.00
_cell.angle_gamma   90.00
#
_symmetry.space_group_name_H-M   'P 1'
#
loop_
_entity.id
_entity.type
_entity.pdbx_description
1 polymer ?
#
loop_
_entity_poly.entity_id
_entity_poly.type
_entity_poly.pdbx_seq_one_letter_code
_entity_poly.pdbx_strand_id
1 'polypeptide(L)' 'GGGGFVLAHWDGTRETEREIAERTKATIRCIPLEPLHPDDDKSGACVLTGRPSPRRVLFAKAY' A
#
# COMPACT_ATOMS: atom_id res chain seq x y z
N GLY A 1 17.90 -9.99 -7.28
CA GLY A 1 18.04 -8.91 -6.29
C GLY A 1 16.82 -8.03 -6.33
N GLY A 2 16.27 -7.64 -5.17
CA GLY A 2 15.20 -6.64 -5.08
C GLY A 2 13.91 -7.08 -4.39
N GLY A 3 14.00 -7.69 -3.20
CA GLY A 3 12.86 -7.73 -2.27
C GLY A 3 12.74 -6.38 -1.58
N GLY A 4 12.21 -5.38 -2.30
CA GLY A 4 12.01 -4.03 -1.78
C GLY A 4 10.67 -3.90 -1.05
N PHE A 5 10.67 -3.15 0.04
CA PHE A 5 9.46 -2.69 0.72
C PHE A 5 9.08 -1.30 0.20
N VAL A 6 7.79 -1.04 0.05
CA VAL A 6 7.27 0.26 -0.41
C VAL A 6 6.09 0.68 0.46
N LEU A 7 6.10 1.92 0.96
CA LEU A 7 4.94 2.55 1.57
C LEU A 7 4.13 3.26 0.48
N ALA A 8 2.85 2.90 0.35
CA ALA A 8 1.98 3.45 -0.67
C ALA A 8 0.55 3.62 -0.16
N HIS A 9 -0.15 4.62 -0.69
CA HIS A 9 -1.57 4.85 -0.39
C HIS A 9 -2.44 3.72 -0.94
N TRP A 10 -3.31 3.20 -0.07
CA TRP A 10 -4.29 2.17 -0.38
C TRP A 10 -5.68 2.60 0.07
N ASP A 11 -6.70 2.32 -0.73
CA ASP A 11 -8.09 2.74 -0.50
C ASP A 11 -8.83 1.88 0.53
N GLY A 12 -8.19 0.86 1.11
CA GLY A 12 -8.79 -0.01 2.12
C GLY A 12 -9.60 -1.18 1.54
N THR A 13 -9.65 -1.33 0.22
CA THR A 13 -10.48 -2.36 -0.43
C THR A 13 -9.67 -3.58 -0.87
N ARG A 14 -10.25 -4.77 -0.69
CA ARG A 14 -9.61 -6.04 -1.06
C ARG A 14 -9.48 -6.19 -2.57
N GLU A 15 -10.41 -5.61 -3.33
CA GLU A 15 -10.38 -5.59 -4.79
C GLU A 15 -9.12 -4.89 -5.30
N THR A 16 -8.81 -3.71 -4.75
CA THR A 16 -7.60 -2.96 -5.06
C THR A 16 -6.34 -3.74 -4.66
N GLU A 17 -6.32 -4.38 -3.48
CA GLU A 17 -5.18 -5.21 -3.07
C GLU A 17 -4.94 -6.37 -4.05
N ARG A 18 -6.01 -7.07 -4.45
CA ARG A 18 -5.92 -8.19 -5.40
C ARG A 18 -5.37 -7.72 -6.74
N GLU A 19 -5.86 -6.60 -7.25
CA GLU A 19 -5.42 -6.04 -8.53
C GLU A 19 -3.95 -5.59 -8.49
N ILE A 20 -3.50 -4.99 -7.38
CA ILE A 20 -2.08 -4.66 -7.16
C ILE A 20 -1.23 -5.94 -7.18
N ALA A 21 -1.67 -6.99 -6.49
CA ALA A 21 -0.95 -8.27 -6.44
C ALA A 21 -0.87 -8.96 -7.80
N GLU A 22 -1.95 -8.95 -8.58
CA GLU A 22 -1.98 -9.50 -9.94
C GLU A 22 -1.02 -8.77 -10.87
N ARG A 23 -0.99 -7.44 -10.81
CA ARG A 23 -0.17 -6.58 -11.69
C ARG A 23 1.30 -6.54 -11.30
N THR A 24 1.61 -6.51 -10.01
CA THR A 24 2.96 -6.18 -9.50
C THR A 24 3.62 -7.31 -8.72
N LYS A 25 2.86 -8.36 -8.38
CA LYS A 25 3.22 -9.39 -7.39
C LYS A 25 3.47 -8.85 -5.99
N ALA A 26 3.13 -7.59 -5.70
CA ALA A 26 3.23 -7.01 -4.37
C ALA A 26 1.93 -7.18 -3.59
N THR A 27 2.05 -7.56 -2.32
CA THR A 27 0.92 -7.66 -1.38
C THR A 27 1.16 -6.81 -0.15
N ILE A 28 0.09 -6.47 0.57
CA ILE A 28 0.20 -5.75 1.84
C ILE A 28 0.86 -6.68 2.87
N ARG A 29 1.94 -6.22 3.48
CA ARG A 29 2.67 -6.95 4.53
C ARG A 29 2.29 -6.49 5.92
N CYS A 30 1.99 -5.20 6.07
CA CYS A 30 1.61 -4.61 7.33
C CYS A 30 0.78 -3.35 7.08
N ILE A 31 -0.24 -3.14 7.92
CA ILE A 31 -0.93 -1.85 8.05
C ILE A 31 -0.45 -1.27 9.38
N PRO A 32 0.40 -0.22 9.36
CA PRO A 32 0.94 0.35 10.59
C PRO A 32 -0.19 0.90 11.48
N LEU A 33 -0.16 0.55 12.77
CA LEU A 33 -1.05 1.13 13.78
C LEU A 33 -0.65 2.60 14.06
N GLU A 34 0.66 2.85 14.09
CA GLU A 34 1.28 4.16 14.17
C GLU A 34 2.06 4.43 12.88
N PRO A 35 2.09 5.68 12.38
CA PRO A 35 2.83 6.01 11.17
C PRO A 35 4.33 5.80 11.35
N LEU A 36 4.98 5.19 10.34
CA LEU A 36 6.44 5.02 10.32
C LEU A 36 7.16 6.34 10.01
N HIS A 37 6.50 7.21 9.25
CA HIS A 37 6.89 8.59 8.99
C HIS A 37 5.66 9.51 9.17
N PRO A 38 5.80 10.76 9.64
CA PRO A 38 4.68 11.70 9.82
C PRO A 38 3.81 11.92 8.56
N ASP A 39 4.36 11.67 7.38
CA ASP A 39 3.62 11.77 6.11
C ASP A 39 2.75 10.55 5.80
N ASP A 40 2.97 9.41 6.48
CA ASP A 40 2.24 8.17 6.21
C ASP A 40 0.79 8.21 6.70
N ASP A 41 0.49 9.02 7.72
CA ASP A 41 -0.88 9.21 8.24
C ASP A 41 -1.62 10.39 7.58
N LYS A 42 -1.04 10.96 6.52
CA LYS A 42 -1.71 11.99 5.74
C LYS A 42 -2.70 11.35 4.77
N SER A 43 -3.83 12.01 4.57
CA SER A 43 -4.76 11.62 3.51
C SER A 43 -4.12 11.81 2.13
N GLY A 44 -4.32 10.85 1.26
CA GLY A 44 -3.82 10.86 -0.12
C GLY A 44 -4.76 10.12 -1.06
N ALA A 45 -4.25 9.78 -2.24
CA ALA A 45 -4.99 9.01 -3.23
C ALA A 45 -4.36 7.63 -3.38
N CYS A 46 -5.19 6.59 -3.45
CA CYS A 46 -4.74 5.23 -3.68
C CYS A 46 -3.91 5.15 -4.96
N VAL A 47 -2.77 4.48 -4.88
CA VAL A 47 -1.80 4.38 -5.98
C VAL A 47 -2.33 3.69 -7.24
N LEU A 48 -3.41 2.91 -7.11
CA LEU A 48 -4.03 2.20 -8.23
C LEU A 48 -5.31 2.89 -8.72
N THR A 49 -6.24 3.20 -7.79
CA THR A 49 -7.60 3.62 -8.14
C THR A 49 -7.81 5.13 -8.09
N GLY A 50 -6.89 5.88 -7.51
CA GLY A 50 -7.06 7.32 -7.24
C GLY A 50 -8.09 7.65 -6.16
N ARG A 51 -8.75 6.64 -5.56
CA ARG A 51 -9.73 6.84 -4.49
C ARG A 51 -9.06 7.39 -3.22
N PRO A 52 -9.81 8.11 -2.35
CA PRO A 52 -9.27 8.60 -1.09
C PRO A 52 -8.65 7.47 -0.26
N SER A 53 -7.45 7.71 0.24
CA SER A 53 -6.70 6.82 1.10
C SER A 53 -6.37 7.56 2.39
N PRO A 54 -6.76 7.04 3.56
CA PRO A 54 -6.53 7.75 4.82
C PRO A 54 -5.06 7.75 5.23
N ARG A 55 -4.30 6.72 4.83
CA ARG A 55 -2.89 6.51 5.20
C ARG A 55 -2.17 5.58 4.23
N ARG A 56 -0.85 5.52 4.32
CA ARG A 56 -0.01 4.58 3.56
C ARG A 56 0.10 3.23 4.27
N VAL A 57 0.22 2.17 3.49
CA VAL A 57 0.44 0.79 3.97
C VAL A 57 1.69 0.20 3.34
N LEU A 58 2.26 -0.80 4.00
CA LEU A 58 3.51 -1.43 3.58
C LEU A 58 3.24 -2.54 2.58
N PHE A 59 3.75 -2.39 1.37
CA PHE A 59 3.75 -3.40 0.32
C PHE A 59 5.13 -4.04 0.17
N ALA A 60 5.16 -5.32 -0.20
CA ALA A 60 6.37 -5.97 -0.68
C ALA A 60 6.05 -7.03 -1.72
N LYS A 61 6.96 -7.24 -2.68
CA LYS A 61 6.84 -8.35 -3.63
C LYS A 61 6.82 -9.68 -2.91
N ALA A 62 5.85 -10.53 -3.26
CA ALA A 62 5.89 -11.94 -2.95
C ALA A 62 6.94 -12.61 -3.85
N TYR A 63 7.69 -13.54 -3.25
CA TYR A 63 8.73 -14.34 -3.90
C TYR A 63 8.16 -15.17 -5.06
#